data_AF-A0A7L4ZY88-F1
#
_entry.id   AF-A0A7L4ZY88-F1
#
_cell.length_a   1.000
_cell.length_b   1.000
_cell.length_c   1.000
_cell.angle_alpha   90.00
_cell.angle_beta   90.00
_cell.angle_gamma   90.00
#
_symmetry.space_group_name_H-M   'P 1'
#
loop_
_entity.id
_entity.type
_entity.pdbx_description
1 polymer ?
#
loop_
_entity_poly.entity_id
_entity_poly.type
_entity_poly.pdbx_seq_one_letter_code
_entity_poly.pdbx_strand_id
1 'polypeptide(L)' 'MEPLDEKRAAALVDTWLANHPNRIADHRSDPVLLENWKRSAVRRLLEGIPHDSAQILERFATKVEGPVMH' A
#
# COMPACT_ATOMS: atom_id res chain seq x y z
N MET A 1 -22.29 -3.09 5.85
CA MET A 1 -20.92 -3.07 5.31
C MET A 1 -20.01 -3.44 6.48
N GLU A 2 -19.34 -4.59 6.43
CA GLU A 2 -18.47 -5.02 7.54
C GLU A 2 -17.30 -4.04 7.69
N PRO A 3 -16.86 -3.72 8.92
CA PRO A 3 -15.65 -2.94 9.12
C PRO A 3 -14.46 -3.67 8.48
N LEU A 4 -13.58 -2.93 7.83
CA LEU A 4 -12.34 -3.50 7.32
C LEU A 4 -11.47 -3.92 8.50
N ASP A 5 -11.27 -5.23 8.65
CA ASP A 5 -10.35 -5.78 9.64
C ASP A 5 -8.90 -5.81 9.11
N GLU A 6 -7.94 -5.89 10.04
CA GLU A 6 -6.51 -5.86 9.72
C GLU A 6 -6.10 -6.99 8.76
N LYS A 7 -6.72 -8.18 8.86
CA LYS A 7 -6.44 -9.31 7.97
C LYS A 7 -6.90 -9.01 6.54
N ARG A 8 -8.12 -8.48 6.38
CA ARG A 8 -8.61 -8.04 5.06
C ARG A 8 -7.75 -6.91 4.49
N ALA A 9 -7.36 -5.94 5.30
CA ALA A 9 -6.47 -4.87 4.86
C ALA A 9 -5.11 -5.39 4.40
N ALA A 10 -4.49 -6.32 5.13
CA ALA A 10 -3.23 -6.96 4.74
C ALA A 10 -3.36 -7.73 3.41
N ALA A 11 -4.45 -8.48 3.23
CA ALA A 11 -4.72 -9.19 1.98
C ALA A 11 -4.88 -8.25 0.78
N LEU A 12 -5.52 -7.08 0.98
CA LEU A 12 -5.66 -6.05 -0.07
C LEU A 12 -4.30 -5.46 -0.46
N VAL A 13 -3.44 -5.17 0.52
CA VAL A 13 -2.08 -4.67 0.25
C VAL A 13 -1.26 -5.69 -0.55
N ASP A 14 -1.31 -6.96 -0.17
CA ASP A 14 -0.55 -8.01 -0.84
C ASP A 14 -1.07 -8.26 -2.27
N THR A 15 -2.41 -8.30 -2.43
CA THR A 15 -3.07 -8.37 -3.75
C THR A 15 -2.68 -7.19 -4.63
N TRP A 16 -2.66 -5.98 -4.09
CA TRP A 16 -2.28 -4.79 -4.85
C TRP A 16 -0.82 -4.86 -5.29
N LEU A 17 0.09 -5.30 -4.43
CA LEU A 17 1.50 -5.49 -4.76
C LEU A 17 1.69 -6.58 -5.85
N ALA A 18 0.94 -7.67 -5.78
CA ALA A 18 0.99 -8.71 -6.82
C ALA A 18 0.56 -8.16 -8.19
N ASN A 19 -0.46 -7.29 -8.22
CA ASN A 19 -0.94 -6.65 -9.45
C ASN A 19 -0.05 -5.50 -9.94
N HIS A 20 0.79 -4.92 -9.08
CA HIS A 20 1.64 -3.77 -9.40
C HIS A 20 3.11 -4.08 -9.14
N PRO A 21 3.74 -4.98 -9.93
CA PRO A 21 5.10 -5.44 -9.65
C PRO A 21 6.17 -4.35 -9.77
N ASN A 22 5.89 -3.29 -10.54
CA ASN A 22 6.83 -2.19 -10.80
C ASN A 22 6.72 -1.04 -9.80
N ARG A 23 5.70 -1.04 -8.93
CA ARG A 23 5.52 0.03 -7.94
C ARG A 23 6.46 -0.18 -6.76
N ILE A 24 6.88 0.92 -6.14
CA ILE A 24 7.75 0.94 -4.95
C ILE A 24 9.00 0.07 -5.13
N ALA A 25 9.58 0.05 -6.35
CA ALA A 25 10.68 -0.85 -6.71
C ALA A 25 11.88 -0.73 -5.74
N ASP A 26 12.23 0.50 -5.36
CA ASP A 26 13.27 0.81 -4.38
C ASP A 26 13.01 0.12 -3.02
N HIS A 27 11.77 0.19 -2.53
CA HIS A 27 11.38 -0.46 -1.28
C HIS A 27 11.29 -1.97 -1.43
N ARG A 28 10.99 -2.51 -2.61
CA ARG A 28 10.99 -3.97 -2.86
C ARG A 28 12.39 -4.56 -2.84
N SER A 29 13.41 -3.76 -3.16
CA SER A 29 14.81 -4.17 -3.08
C SER A 29 15.31 -4.32 -1.64
N ASP A 30 14.62 -3.72 -0.66
CA ASP A 30 14.94 -3.85 0.76
C ASP A 30 13.78 -4.49 1.56
N PRO A 31 13.97 -5.67 2.17
CA PRO A 31 12.88 -6.38 2.84
C PRO A 31 12.33 -5.60 4.05
N VAL A 32 13.14 -4.76 4.70
CA VAL A 32 12.72 -3.95 5.86
C VAL A 32 11.87 -2.77 5.40
N LEU A 33 12.24 -2.09 4.32
CA LEU A 33 11.44 -1.02 3.70
C LEU A 33 10.12 -1.56 3.16
N LEU A 34 10.13 -2.72 2.49
CA LEU A 34 8.92 -3.37 2.01
C LEU A 34 7.96 -3.72 3.16
N GLU A 35 8.47 -4.30 4.25
CA GLU A 35 7.65 -4.65 5.40
C GLU A 35 7.08 -3.39 6.09
N ASN A 36 7.90 -2.35 6.30
CA ASN A 36 7.46 -1.09 6.87
C ASN A 36 6.39 -0.40 6.00
N TRP A 37 6.55 -0.46 4.68
CA TRP A 37 5.56 0.04 3.73
C TRP A 37 4.24 -0.73 3.84
N LYS A 38 4.29 -2.08 3.84
CA LYS A 38 3.11 -2.93 4.00
C LYS A 38 2.35 -2.61 5.28
N ARG A 39 3.04 -2.52 6.43
CA ARG A 39 2.43 -2.17 7.72
C ARG A 39 1.76 -0.78 7.69
N SER A 40 2.43 0.19 7.09
CA SER A 40 1.91 1.57 6.96
C SER A 40 0.69 1.63 6.04
N ALA A 41 0.72 0.89 4.93
CA ALA A 41 -0.38 0.76 3.99
C ALA A 41 -1.62 0.14 4.66
N VAL A 42 -1.43 -0.92 5.45
CA VAL A 42 -2.52 -1.55 6.23
C VAL A 42 -3.17 -0.55 7.18
N ARG A 43 -2.38 0.20 7.97
CA ARG A 43 -2.93 1.24 8.86
C ARG A 43 -3.72 2.29 8.09
N ARG A 44 -3.19 2.74 6.94
CA ARG A 44 -3.85 3.73 6.09
C ARG A 44 -5.20 3.24 5.56
N LEU A 45 -5.32 1.95 5.23
CA LEU A 45 -6.57 1.32 4.80
C LEU A 45 -7.58 1.23 5.95
N LEU A 46 -7.12 0.95 7.17
CA LEU A 46 -7.97 0.89 8.37
C LEU A 46 -8.50 2.27 8.78
N GLU A 47 -7.72 3.34 8.55
CA GLU A 47 -8.15 4.72 8.79
C GLU A 47 -9.02 5.29 7.64
N GLY A 48 -8.97 4.67 6.46
CA GLY A 48 -9.65 5.11 5.26
C GLY A 48 -11.04 4.50 5.05
N ILE A 49 -11.71 4.92 3.98
CA ILE A 49 -12.96 4.31 3.55
C ILE A 49 -12.61 3.04 2.74
N PRO A 50 -13.17 1.85 3.08
CA PRO A 50 -12.79 0.59 2.45
C PRO A 50 -13.01 0.52 0.93
N HIS A 51 -13.96 1.29 0.40
CA HIS A 51 -14.24 1.35 -1.04
C HIS A 51 -13.10 1.97 -1.88
N ASP A 52 -12.19 2.71 -1.25
CA ASP A 52 -11.10 3.43 -1.94
C ASP A 52 -9.72 2.79 -1.74
N SER A 53 -9.68 1.52 -1.30
CA SER A 53 -8.42 0.83 -0.96
C SER A 53 -7.36 0.90 -2.06
N ALA A 54 -7.73 0.67 -3.33
CA ALA A 54 -6.81 0.78 -4.46
C ALA A 54 -6.26 2.21 -4.64
N GLN A 55 -7.11 3.23 -4.51
CA GLN A 55 -6.73 4.64 -4.69
C GLN A 55 -5.84 5.12 -3.52
N ILE A 56 -6.11 4.65 -2.31
CA ILE A 56 -5.28 4.90 -1.13
C ILE A 56 -3.88 4.31 -1.34
N LEU A 57 -3.80 3.05 -1.79
CA LEU A 57 -2.53 2.36 -2.04
C LEU A 57 -1.75 3.00 -3.19
N GLU A 58 -2.43 3.40 -4.26
CA GLU A 58 -1.82 4.12 -5.38
C GLU A 58 -1.18 5.43 -4.92
N ARG A 59 -1.94 6.29 -4.24
CA ARG A 59 -1.42 7.57 -3.71
C ARG A 59 -0.29 7.35 -2.72
N PHE A 60 -0.38 6.30 -1.89
CA PHE A 60 0.63 5.99 -0.91
C PHE A 60 1.94 5.51 -1.56
N ALA A 61 1.86 4.67 -2.59
CA ALA A 61 3.02 4.28 -3.41
C ALA A 61 3.65 5.49 -4.11
N THR A 62 2.85 6.35 -4.75
CA THR A 62 3.37 7.55 -5.45
C THR A 62 4.14 8.49 -4.51
N LYS A 63 3.71 8.63 -3.24
CA LYS A 63 4.44 9.46 -2.27
C LYS A 63 5.85 8.93 -1.98
N VAL A 64 5.99 7.61 -1.96
CA VAL A 64 7.24 6.92 -1.64
C VAL A 64 8.17 6.89 -2.84
N GLU A 65 7.62 6.76 -4.04
CA GLU A 65 8.36 6.88 -5.30
C GLU A 65 8.84 8.32 -5.56
N GLY A 66 8.25 9.29 -4.85
CA GLY A 66 8.55 10.71 -4.95
C GLY A 66 7.92 11.36 -6.19
N PRO A 67 7.72 12.69 -6.20
CA PRO A 67 7.56 13.38 -7.47
C PRO A 67 8.87 13.18 -8.25
N VAL A 68 8.78 12.73 -9.49
CA VAL A 68 9.78 13.10 -10.49
C VAL A 68 9.81 14.63 -10.45
N MET A 69 10.76 15.20 -9.70
CA MET A 69 11.00 16.63 -9.73
C MET A 69 11.50 16.93 -11.14
N HIS A 70 10.65 17.58 -11.92
CA HIS A 70 11.00 18.14 -13.22
C HIS A 70 11.28 19.64 -13.05
#